data_AF-A0A7H0FVX1-F1
#
_entry.id   AF-A0A7H0FVX1-F1
#
_cell.length_a   1.000
_cell.length_b   1.000
_cell.length_c   1.000
_cell.angle_alpha   90.00
_cell.angle_beta   90.00
_cell.angle_gamma   90.00
#
_symmetry.space_group_name_H-M   'P 1'
#
loop_
_entity.id
_entity.type
_entity.pdbx_description
1 polymer ?
#
loop_
_entity_poly.entity_id
_entity_poly.type
_entity_poly.pdbx_seq_one_letter_code
_entity_poly.pdbx_strand_id
1 'polypeptide(L)'
;MIKYSQYFAYSMLATLAGLPVGCVVGGLLTGFYALLADTGNLSQFPKAFAFGLFVAMVAAFIGILPSFLYGAPFYALLSKHKVANGLTASLIGVTPGLLVLPFEPNIAVLVLLFGGCVSLTTHLFAKRRLAQLAGTGANNSFKPKPLRGSA
;
A
#
# COMPACT_ATOMS: atom_id res chain seq x y z
N MET A 1 4.20 -15.26 -22.14
CA MET A 1 3.46 -15.35 -20.86
C MET A 1 4.35 -14.73 -19.78
N ILE A 2 3.88 -13.73 -19.04
CA ILE A 2 4.70 -13.02 -18.03
C ILE A 2 4.89 -13.91 -16.82
N LYS A 3 6.13 -14.01 -16.33
CA LYS A 3 6.48 -14.90 -15.21
C LYS A 3 6.02 -14.28 -13.90
N TYR A 4 5.55 -15.11 -12.96
CA TYR A 4 5.18 -14.67 -11.60
C TYR A 4 6.32 -13.89 -10.91
N SER A 5 7.58 -14.30 -11.16
CA SER A 5 8.76 -13.63 -10.62
C SER A 5 8.83 -12.13 -10.95
N GLN A 6 8.32 -11.70 -12.11
CA GLN A 6 8.27 -10.29 -12.48
C GLN A 6 7.24 -9.54 -11.62
N TYR A 7 6.01 -10.06 -11.52
CA TYR A 7 4.98 -9.49 -10.63
C TYR A 7 5.46 -9.41 -9.17
N PHE A 8 6.14 -10.45 -8.72
CA PHE A 8 6.69 -10.50 -7.37
C PHE A 8 7.77 -9.44 -7.16
N ALA A 9 8.78 -9.35 -8.04
CA ALA A 9 9.84 -8.35 -7.93
C ALA A 9 9.29 -6.91 -7.90
N TYR A 10 8.32 -6.58 -8.75
CA TYR A 10 7.70 -5.25 -8.73
C TYR A 10 6.86 -5.00 -7.49
N SER A 11 6.16 -6.02 -6.99
CA SER A 11 5.39 -5.90 -5.74
C SER A 11 6.32 -5.69 -4.54
N MET A 12 7.48 -6.35 -4.51
CA MET A 12 8.51 -6.14 -3.49
C MET A 12 9.05 -4.70 -3.54
N LEU A 13 9.39 -4.19 -4.73
CA LEU A 13 9.85 -2.81 -4.90
C LEU A 13 8.77 -1.79 -4.51
N ALA A 14 7.53 -2.03 -4.89
CA ALA A 14 6.41 -1.16 -4.52
C ALA A 14 6.11 -1.22 -3.02
N THR A 15 6.35 -2.36 -2.37
CA THR A 15 6.22 -2.50 -0.90
C THR A 15 7.34 -1.75 -0.19
N LEU A 16 8.58 -1.85 -0.70
CA LEU A 16 9.73 -1.09 -0.20
C LEU A 16 9.49 0.42 -0.22
N ALA A 17 8.88 0.95 -1.28
CA ALA A 17 8.52 2.36 -1.36
C ALA A 17 7.23 2.71 -0.61
N GLY A 18 6.22 1.85 -0.68
CA GLY A 18 4.89 2.08 -0.11
C GLY A 18 4.87 2.02 1.41
N LEU A 19 5.66 1.13 2.02
CA LEU A 19 5.73 0.96 3.47
C LEU A 19 6.13 2.23 4.23
N PRO A 20 7.29 2.88 3.96
CA PRO A 20 7.65 4.09 4.69
C PRO A 20 6.63 5.21 4.49
N VAL A 21 6.11 5.38 3.27
CA VAL A 21 5.10 6.40 2.97
C VAL A 21 3.78 6.11 3.70
N GLY A 22 3.31 4.88 3.67
CA GLY A 22 2.07 4.47 4.33
C GLY A 22 2.18 4.57 5.86
N CYS A 23 3.33 4.21 6.42
CA CYS A 23 3.61 4.38 7.84
C CYS A 23 3.64 5.86 8.24
N VAL A 24 4.26 6.74 7.44
CA VAL A 24 4.23 8.19 7.70
C VAL A 24 2.81 8.72 7.66
N VAL A 25 2.02 8.37 6.64
CA VAL A 25 0.61 8.80 6.57
C VAL A 25 -0.18 8.30 7.78
N GLY A 26 -0.12 7.01 8.10
CA GLY A 26 -0.83 6.43 9.25
C GLY A 26 -0.37 7.01 10.59
N GLY A 27 0.93 7.26 10.74
CA GLY A 27 1.51 7.84 11.95
C GLY A 27 1.08 9.29 12.15
N LEU A 28 1.12 10.11 11.10
CA LEU A 28 0.63 11.49 11.15
C LEU A 28 -0.88 11.54 11.45
N LEU A 29 -1.69 10.68 10.82
CA LEU A 29 -3.12 10.57 11.13
C LEU A 29 -3.34 10.23 12.60
N THR A 30 -2.59 9.26 13.13
CA THR A 30 -2.66 8.85 14.54
C THR A 30 -2.25 10.00 15.46
N GLY A 31 -1.14 10.68 15.17
CA GLY A 31 -0.64 11.76 16.01
C GLY A 31 -1.54 12.99 16.03
N PHE A 32 -2.10 13.37 14.88
CA PHE A 32 -3.09 14.46 14.82
C PHE A 32 -4.40 14.07 15.50
N TYR A 33 -4.87 12.84 15.32
CA TYR A 33 -6.06 12.38 16.02
C TYR A 33 -5.87 12.38 17.54
N ALA A 34 -4.76 11.83 18.04
CA ALA A 34 -4.51 11.70 19.47
C ALA A 34 -4.26 13.03 20.20
N LEU A 35 -3.67 14.02 19.54
CA LEU A 35 -3.20 15.25 20.21
C LEU A 35 -3.92 16.52 19.76
N LEU A 36 -4.49 16.55 18.55
CA LEU A 36 -5.19 17.72 18.00
C LEU A 36 -6.72 17.60 18.04
N ALA A 37 -7.27 16.38 17.91
CA ALA A 37 -8.72 16.21 17.85
C ALA A 37 -9.42 16.59 19.16
N ASP A 38 -8.79 16.27 20.31
CA ASP A 38 -9.39 16.51 21.62
C ASP A 38 -9.19 17.95 22.13
N THR A 39 -8.15 18.65 21.68
CA THR A 39 -7.80 19.97 22.23
C THR A 39 -8.10 21.14 21.29
N GLY A 40 -8.20 20.91 19.98
CA GLY A 40 -8.39 21.97 18.97
C GLY A 40 -7.28 23.03 18.95
N ASN A 41 -6.19 22.83 19.71
CA ASN A 41 -5.19 23.84 19.97
C ASN A 41 -3.99 23.65 19.01
N LEU A 42 -3.84 24.59 18.08
CA LEU A 42 -2.76 24.57 17.08
C LEU A 42 -1.36 24.60 17.69
N SER A 43 -1.18 25.05 18.94
CA SER A 43 0.11 24.98 19.62
C SER A 43 0.60 23.54 19.87
N GLN A 44 -0.29 22.55 19.85
CA GLN A 44 0.07 21.13 19.95
C GLN A 44 0.53 20.54 18.62
N PHE A 45 0.42 21.28 17.50
CA PHE A 45 0.76 20.77 16.17
C PHE A 45 2.18 20.19 16.08
N PRO A 46 3.25 20.87 16.57
CA PRO A 46 4.59 20.32 16.50
C PRO A 46 4.73 19.01 17.29
N LYS A 47 4.05 18.89 18.44
CA LYS A 47 4.05 17.68 19.26
C LYS A 47 3.31 16.54 18.57
N ALA A 48 2.15 16.82 17.99
CA ALA A 48 1.36 15.86 17.21
C ALA A 48 2.14 15.32 16.01
N PHE A 49 2.83 16.22 15.30
CA PHE A 49 3.68 15.85 14.17
C PHE A 49 4.85 14.96 14.61
N ALA A 50 5.59 15.37 15.66
CA ALA A 50 6.71 14.59 16.19
C ALA A 50 6.28 13.22 16.73
N PHE A 51 5.18 13.17 17.47
CA PHE A 51 4.60 11.91 17.96
C PHE A 51 4.16 11.02 16.81
N GLY A 52 3.48 11.56 15.81
CA GLY A 52 3.06 10.82 14.63
C GLY A 52 4.24 10.23 13.84
N LEU A 53 5.34 10.96 13.70
CA LEU A 53 6.57 10.44 13.08
C LEU A 53 7.23 9.34 13.92
N PHE A 54 7.23 9.46 15.24
CA PHE A 54 7.73 8.42 16.12
C PHE A 54 6.92 7.12 15.98
N VAL A 55 5.58 7.22 15.99
CA VAL A 55 4.70 6.07 15.76
C VAL A 55 4.91 5.48 14.36
N ALA A 56 5.05 6.32 13.32
CA ALA A 56 5.35 5.87 11.97
C ALA A 56 6.64 5.03 11.89
N MET A 57 7.70 5.48 12.58
CA MET A 57 8.97 4.76 12.63
C MET A 57 8.81 3.37 13.26
N VAL A 58 8.15 3.28 14.42
CA VAL A 58 7.89 2.00 15.10
C VAL A 58 7.02 1.08 14.22
N ALA A 59 5.96 1.62 13.62
CA ALA A 59 5.09 0.87 12.72
C ALA A 59 5.84 0.36 11.48
N ALA A 60 6.80 1.12 10.95
CA ALA A 60 7.63 0.68 9.83
C ALA A 60 8.51 -0.51 10.22
N PHE A 61 9.20 -0.44 11.37
CA PHE A 61 10.05 -1.54 11.83
C PHE A 61 9.27 -2.85 12.03
N ILE A 62 8.12 -2.77 12.68
CA ILE A 62 7.26 -3.94 12.92
C ILE A 62 6.60 -4.41 11.60
N GLY A 63 6.19 -3.46 10.76
CA GLY A 63 5.42 -3.70 9.54
C GLY A 63 6.22 -4.27 8.38
N ILE A 64 7.56 -4.18 8.39
CA ILE A 64 8.43 -4.71 7.33
C ILE A 64 8.15 -6.20 7.12
N LEU A 65 8.24 -7.01 8.17
CA LEU A 65 8.13 -8.45 8.05
C LEU A 65 6.78 -8.92 7.48
N PRO A 66 5.62 -8.51 8.03
CA PRO A 66 4.33 -8.91 7.45
C PRO A 66 4.09 -8.33 6.05
N SER A 67 4.58 -7.12 5.74
CA SER A 67 4.41 -6.53 4.41
C SER A 67 5.17 -7.31 3.34
N PHE A 68 6.37 -7.80 3.63
CA PHE A 68 7.17 -8.57 2.66
C PHE A 68 6.83 -10.05 2.62
N LEU A 69 6.45 -10.67 3.75
CA LEU A 69 6.12 -12.10 3.79
C LEU A 69 4.70 -12.42 3.36
N TYR A 70 3.76 -11.50 3.60
CA TYR A 70 2.36 -11.69 3.28
C TYR A 70 1.89 -10.69 2.22
N GLY A 71 2.10 -9.40 2.43
CA GLY A 71 1.57 -8.34 1.56
C GLY A 71 2.06 -8.45 0.11
N ALA A 72 3.36 -8.43 -0.10
CA ALA A 72 3.96 -8.44 -1.44
C ALA A 72 3.66 -9.73 -2.25
N PRO A 73 3.76 -10.95 -1.69
CA PRO A 73 3.36 -12.17 -2.39
C PRO A 73 1.87 -12.19 -2.79
N PHE A 74 0.97 -11.85 -1.86
CA PHE A 74 -0.47 -11.83 -2.16
C PHE A 74 -0.81 -10.80 -3.23
N TYR A 75 -0.23 -9.61 -3.12
CA TYR A 75 -0.45 -8.56 -4.10
C TYR A 75 0.09 -8.93 -5.49
N ALA A 76 1.22 -9.61 -5.56
CA ALA A 76 1.77 -10.17 -6.81
C ALA A 76 0.84 -11.21 -7.43
N LEU A 77 0.28 -12.10 -6.59
CA LEU A 77 -0.68 -13.12 -7.02
C LEU A 77 -1.95 -12.49 -7.60
N LEU A 78 -2.53 -11.50 -6.92
CA LEU A 78 -3.71 -10.78 -7.43
C LEU A 78 -3.41 -10.03 -8.73
N SER A 79 -2.22 -9.44 -8.84
CA SER A 79 -1.78 -8.73 -10.04
C SER A 79 -1.61 -9.65 -11.24
N LYS A 80 -1.10 -10.87 -11.03
CA LYS A 80 -1.01 -11.92 -12.06
C LYS A 80 -2.40 -12.31 -12.59
N HIS A 81 -3.41 -12.35 -11.72
CA HIS A 81 -4.79 -12.67 -12.09
C HIS A 81 -5.60 -11.44 -12.57
N LYS A 82 -4.95 -10.27 -12.71
CA LYS A 82 -5.59 -9.01 -13.15
C LYS A 82 -6.74 -8.52 -12.25
N VAL A 83 -6.78 -8.96 -11.00
CA VAL A 83 -7.80 -8.54 -10.01
C VAL A 83 -7.27 -7.52 -9.00
N ALA A 84 -5.98 -7.14 -9.10
CA ALA A 84 -5.38 -6.14 -8.22
C ALA A 84 -5.96 -4.74 -8.45
N ASN A 85 -6.80 -4.30 -7.52
CA ASN A 85 -7.35 -2.95 -7.42
C ASN A 85 -7.17 -2.40 -5.99
N GLY A 86 -7.48 -1.12 -5.78
CA GLY A 86 -7.33 -0.47 -4.47
C GLY A 86 -8.11 -1.15 -3.35
N LEU A 87 -9.27 -1.73 -3.65
CA LEU A 87 -10.07 -2.47 -2.66
C LEU A 87 -9.39 -3.77 -2.26
N THR A 88 -8.94 -4.58 -3.23
CA THR A 88 -8.21 -5.82 -2.94
C THR A 88 -6.88 -5.57 -2.23
N ALA A 89 -6.19 -4.46 -2.55
CA ALA A 89 -4.99 -4.05 -1.85
C ALA A 89 -5.31 -3.71 -0.38
N SER A 90 -6.36 -2.90 -0.17
CA SER A 90 -6.83 -2.56 1.18
C SER A 90 -7.20 -3.82 1.97
N LEU A 91 -7.89 -4.78 1.35
CA LEU A 91 -8.22 -6.06 1.98
C LEU A 91 -6.97 -6.81 2.45
N ILE A 92 -5.92 -6.88 1.63
CA ILE A 92 -4.64 -7.46 2.06
C ILE A 92 -4.11 -6.72 3.29
N GLY A 93 -4.07 -5.39 3.26
CA GLY A 93 -3.55 -4.58 4.36
C GLY A 93 -4.31 -4.75 5.68
N VAL A 94 -5.65 -4.81 5.62
CA VAL A 94 -6.50 -4.85 6.82
C VAL A 94 -6.75 -6.27 7.35
N THR A 95 -6.53 -7.32 6.54
CA THR A 95 -6.81 -8.70 6.94
C THR A 95 -6.13 -9.10 8.27
N PRO A 96 -4.82 -8.84 8.48
CA PRO A 96 -4.20 -9.15 9.77
C PRO A 96 -4.86 -8.43 10.95
N GLY A 97 -5.29 -7.18 10.76
CA GLY A 97 -5.99 -6.42 11.80
C GLY A 97 -7.37 -6.98 12.12
N LEU A 98 -8.12 -7.43 11.10
CA LEU A 98 -9.42 -8.08 11.29
C LEU A 98 -9.31 -9.41 12.05
N LEU A 99 -8.23 -10.16 11.83
CA LEU A 99 -7.97 -11.42 12.56
C LEU A 99 -7.63 -11.18 14.04
N VAL A 100 -6.96 -10.07 14.35
CA VAL A 100 -6.58 -9.71 15.73
C VAL A 100 -7.71 -9.02 16.49
N LEU A 101 -8.66 -8.40 15.77
CA LEU A 101 -9.77 -7.62 16.34
C LEU A 101 -10.55 -8.29 17.49
N PRO A 102 -10.93 -9.58 17.44
CA PRO A 102 -11.67 -10.20 18.55
C PRO A 102 -10.82 -10.50 19.78
N PHE A 103 -9.49 -10.46 19.67
CA PHE A 103 -8.57 -10.77 20.76
C PHE A 103 -8.02 -9.49 21.41
N GLU A 104 -7.57 -8.54 20.59
CA GLU A 104 -6.90 -7.31 21.04
C GLU A 104 -7.36 -6.11 20.21
N PRO A 105 -8.52 -5.50 20.53
CA PRO A 105 -9.12 -4.42 19.73
C PRO A 105 -8.21 -3.20 19.56
N ASN A 106 -7.47 -2.82 20.61
CA ASN A 106 -6.58 -1.65 20.58
C ASN A 106 -5.43 -1.83 19.57
N ILE A 107 -4.83 -3.02 19.56
CA ILE A 107 -3.76 -3.37 18.60
C ILE A 107 -4.36 -3.52 17.20
N ALA A 108 -5.53 -4.14 17.09
CA ALA A 108 -6.19 -4.35 15.82
C ALA A 108 -6.49 -3.03 15.09
N VAL A 109 -6.99 -2.01 15.79
CA VAL A 109 -7.26 -0.69 15.17
C VAL A 109 -5.99 -0.09 14.57
N LEU A 110 -4.85 -0.18 15.26
CA LEU A 110 -3.58 0.28 14.73
C LEU A 110 -3.18 -0.55 13.49
N VAL A 111 -3.24 -1.87 13.57
CA VAL A 111 -2.90 -2.75 12.44
C VAL A 111 -3.80 -2.47 11.22
N LEU A 112 -5.09 -2.23 11.43
CA LEU A 112 -6.05 -1.86 10.38
C LEU A 112 -5.67 -0.53 9.72
N LEU A 113 -5.40 0.51 10.53
CA LEU A 113 -5.04 1.84 10.03
C LEU A 113 -3.74 1.80 9.23
N PHE A 114 -2.67 1.28 9.83
CA PHE A 114 -1.36 1.23 9.20
C PHE A 114 -1.33 0.28 8.01
N GLY A 115 -1.92 -0.92 8.15
CA GLY A 115 -2.03 -1.88 7.05
C GLY A 115 -2.83 -1.34 5.87
N GLY A 116 -3.93 -0.63 6.14
CA GLY A 116 -4.70 0.08 5.11
C GLY A 116 -3.86 1.14 4.39
N CYS A 117 -3.19 2.02 5.13
CA CYS A 117 -2.35 3.06 4.54
C CYS A 117 -1.21 2.48 3.70
N VAL A 118 -0.47 1.51 4.24
CA VAL A 118 0.65 0.85 3.54
C VAL A 118 0.19 0.12 2.29
N SER A 119 -0.90 -0.65 2.36
CA SER A 119 -1.38 -1.39 1.19
C SER A 119 -1.88 -0.47 0.07
N LEU A 120 -2.53 0.65 0.42
CA LEU A 120 -2.96 1.67 -0.54
C LEU A 120 -1.77 2.37 -1.20
N THR A 121 -0.77 2.81 -0.43
CA THR A 121 0.43 3.45 -1.00
C THR A 121 1.21 2.47 -1.87
N THR A 122 1.36 1.21 -1.44
CA THR A 122 1.95 0.14 -2.27
C THR A 122 1.17 -0.07 -3.56
N HIS A 123 -0.17 -0.08 -3.52
CA HIS A 123 -0.98 -0.15 -4.74
C HIS A 123 -0.71 1.02 -5.68
N LEU A 124 -0.63 2.26 -5.16
CA LEU A 124 -0.36 3.45 -5.97
C LEU A 124 1.00 3.36 -6.69
N PHE A 125 2.05 2.91 -6.00
CA PHE A 125 3.37 2.69 -6.60
C PHE A 125 3.36 1.54 -7.62
N ALA A 126 2.66 0.44 -7.32
CA ALA A 126 2.65 -0.74 -8.17
C ALA A 126 1.76 -0.58 -9.42
N LYS A 127 0.64 0.14 -9.32
CA LYS A 127 -0.44 0.20 -10.33
C LYS A 127 0.09 0.52 -11.73
N ARG A 128 0.95 1.52 -11.87
CA ARG A 128 1.45 1.97 -13.18
C ARG A 128 2.32 0.91 -13.85
N ARG A 129 3.30 0.34 -13.12
CA ARG A 129 4.24 -0.65 -13.66
C ARG A 129 3.57 -2.00 -13.92
N LEU A 130 2.69 -2.44 -13.03
CA LEU A 130 1.98 -3.72 -13.18
C LEU A 130 0.91 -3.67 -14.28
N ALA A 131 0.28 -2.51 -14.52
CA ALA A 131 -0.60 -2.32 -15.67
C ALA A 131 0.16 -2.38 -17.00
N GLN A 132 1.37 -1.82 -17.07
CA GLN A 132 2.24 -1.96 -18.25
C GLN A 132 2.57 -3.43 -18.53
N LEU A 133 2.92 -4.20 -17.50
CA LEU A 133 3.17 -5.64 -17.64
C LEU A 133 1.91 -6.38 -18.09
N ALA A 134 0.74 -6.09 -17.53
CA ALA A 134 -0.51 -6.75 -17.91
C ALA A 134 -0.94 -6.50 -19.37
N GLY A 135 -0.19 -5.68 -20.14
CA GLY A 135 -0.51 -5.30 -21.52
C GLY A 135 -1.67 -4.32 -21.61
N THR A 136 -2.09 -3.75 -20.48
CA THR A 136 -3.17 -2.75 -20.39
C THR A 136 -2.62 -1.32 -20.36
N GLY A 137 -1.31 -1.16 -20.16
CA GLY A 137 -0.60 0.10 -20.29
C GLY A 137 -0.40 0.46 -21.76
N ALA A 138 -1.24 1.35 -22.26
CA ALA A 138 -1.23 1.94 -23.61
C ALA A 138 -1.83 1.06 -24.72
N ASN A 139 -3.17 1.06 -24.80
CA ASN A 139 -3.84 1.07 -26.10
C ASN A 139 -3.42 2.35 -26.82
N ASN A 140 -2.28 2.31 -27.50
CA ASN A 140 -1.85 3.35 -28.41
C ASN A 140 -2.81 3.36 -29.61
N SER A 141 -3.94 4.05 -29.47
CA SER A 141 -4.86 4.39 -30.56
C SER A 141 -4.16 5.19 -31.68
N PHE A 142 -2.93 5.65 -31.44
CA PHE A 142 -2.10 6.41 -32.37
C PHE A 142 -1.14 5.57 -33.21
N LYS A 143 -1.12 4.22 -33.09
CA LYS A 143 -0.41 3.43 -34.09
C LYS A 143 -1.26 3.37 -35.36
N PRO A 144 -0.81 3.95 -36.50
CA PRO A 144 -1.52 3.78 -37.75
C PRO A 144 -1.64 2.28 -38.05
N LYS A 145 -2.84 1.85 -38.45
CA LYS A 145 -3.05 0.48 -38.97
C LYS A 145 -2.00 0.26 -40.07
N PRO A 146 -1.21 -0.84 -40.03
CA PRO A 146 -0.37 -1.16 -41.17
C PRO A 146 -1.27 -1.28 -42.40
N LEU A 147 -0.91 -0.57 -43.46
CA LEU A 147 -1.58 -0.68 -44.75
C LEU A 147 -1.54 -2.16 -45.15
N ARG A 148 -2.70 -2.75 -45.43
CA ARG A 148 -2.78 -4.10 -45.99
C ARG A 148 -1.90 -4.15 -47.24
N GLY A 149 -0.83 -4.95 -47.21
CA GLY A 149 -0.05 -5.29 -48.40
C GLY A 149 1.44 -4.99 -48.41
N SER A 150 2.06 -4.50 -47.34
CA SER A 150 3.54 -4.43 -47.28
C SER A 150 4.11 -5.70 -46.63
N ALA A 151 4.29 -6.74 -47.44
CA ALA A 151 5.18 -7.86 -47.20
C ALA A 151 6.47 -7.65 -48.00
#